data_AF-A0A4V6P5T8-F1
#
_entry.id   AF-A0A4V6P5T8-F1
#
_cell.length_a   1.000
_cell.length_b   1.000
_cell.length_c   1.000
_cell.angle_alpha   90.00
_cell.angle_beta   90.00
_cell.angle_gamma   90.00
#
_symmetry.space_group_name_H-M   'P 1'
#
loop_
_entity.id
_entity.type
_entity.pdbx_description
1 polymer ?
#
loop_
_entity_poly.entity_id
_entity_poly.type
_entity_poly.pdbx_seq_one_letter_code
_entity_poly.pdbx_strand_id
1 'polypeptide(L)'
;MFKKKPRALAVLLIVLLVLPVYSSGASGAEIQTYQNPALEVIAQKLETISRSKGIPSVLLKTIAYCESGWRQFDQNGEVVTGSTNGTSNPALGIMQVTSYDPGDTEEVNKLKYDIDYNISRGADLLNQKWQIVPKIGDGDRNKLENWYFALWAYHGWLAYNNPNNAAARGEVAYQDAIIRKAATAYFPGLVSPVQITPVPAELLPLGTLPSSSQIWNTPEPYTLGDLTSSTVGTTTRISGQDRIDTVNQIALNGWSSGAQTVIITRSDAFPDALAGVPLAKKYNAPILLTNPDQLDQGVIEVLNTLKPTKVIILGGEKAVSKSVETRLKAVLTWTSDVSRIAGADRYQTAVLIAADFPKDASVAVATGMDFPDALSLATAAAANEMPLLLTSTRSLPEVTRQDLSKRLPGKIYIGGGEKVITAEVVAALTQTTGLSAGNIVRFAGSNRYETSVMIAEAFFPSTQEIYMATGLDFADPLAAGALAATKNACLLLISPQGFTTNGPTENYLKKMASSTNVKVIGSEASISEYTVTRVKYLLRQM
;
A
#
# COMPACT_ATOMS: atom_id res chain seq x y z
N MET A 1 47.62 8.44 27.73
CA MET A 1 46.71 7.49 28.44
C MET A 1 45.49 8.31 28.82
N PHE A 2 44.29 8.10 28.29
CA PHE A 2 43.41 6.96 28.57
C PHE A 2 42.45 6.69 27.40
N LYS A 3 42.18 5.40 27.17
CA LYS A 3 41.31 4.85 26.11
C LYS A 3 39.85 4.69 26.61
N LYS A 4 38.93 4.95 25.67
CA LYS A 4 37.51 4.55 25.49
C LYS A 4 36.85 3.57 26.48
N LYS A 5 35.55 3.81 26.75
CA LYS A 5 34.41 2.92 26.41
C LYS A 5 33.07 3.71 26.32
N PRO A 6 32.16 3.37 25.39
CA PRO A 6 30.86 4.03 25.24
C PRO A 6 29.79 3.33 26.11
N ARG A 7 28.84 4.10 26.66
CA ARG A 7 27.62 3.57 27.29
C ARG A 7 26.52 3.53 26.23
N ALA A 8 26.10 2.32 25.85
CA ALA A 8 24.89 2.09 25.08
C ALA A 8 23.67 2.33 25.98
N LEU A 9 22.77 3.22 25.56
CA LEU A 9 21.48 3.43 26.18
C LEU A 9 20.54 2.37 25.61
N ALA A 10 20.20 1.35 26.40
CA ALA A 10 19.20 0.36 26.04
C ALA A 10 17.81 1.01 26.14
N VAL A 11 17.08 1.03 25.03
CA VAL A 11 15.65 1.36 25.00
C VAL A 11 14.91 0.15 25.54
N LEU A 12 14.36 0.30 26.74
CA LEU A 12 13.52 -0.69 27.41
C LEU A 12 12.16 -0.72 26.69
N LEU A 13 11.91 -1.77 25.89
CA LEU A 13 10.59 -2.03 25.31
C LEU A 13 9.65 -2.49 26.44
N ILE A 14 8.66 -1.68 26.80
CA ILE A 14 7.62 -2.06 27.75
C ILE A 14 6.68 -3.02 27.03
N VAL A 15 6.84 -4.32 27.27
CA VAL A 15 5.83 -5.33 26.96
C VAL A 15 4.77 -5.26 28.07
N LEU A 16 3.55 -4.88 27.72
CA LEU A 16 2.39 -4.94 28.60
C LEU A 16 2.03 -6.42 28.82
N LEU A 17 2.64 -7.02 29.84
CA LEU A 17 2.25 -8.30 30.41
C LEU A 17 0.98 -8.08 31.25
N VAL A 18 -0.16 -8.47 30.69
CA VAL A 18 -1.39 -8.61 31.48
C VAL A 18 -1.20 -9.85 32.36
N LEU A 19 -0.81 -9.65 33.62
CA LEU A 19 -0.79 -10.70 34.63
C LEU A 19 -2.22 -10.91 35.16
N PRO A 20 -2.72 -12.15 35.28
CA PRO A 20 -3.98 -12.40 35.94
C PRO A 20 -3.83 -12.20 37.47
N VAL A 21 -4.82 -11.51 38.04
CA VAL A 21 -4.98 -11.34 39.48
C VAL A 21 -5.40 -12.69 40.08
N TYR A 22 -4.53 -13.31 40.87
CA TYR A 22 -4.89 -14.51 41.63
C TYR A 22 -5.75 -14.12 42.82
N SER A 23 -7.06 -14.40 42.75
CA SER A 23 -7.90 -14.52 43.94
C SER A 23 -7.80 -15.94 44.50
N SER A 24 -7.42 -16.07 45.77
CA SER A 24 -7.44 -17.32 46.51
C SER A 24 -8.88 -17.81 46.68
N GLY A 25 -9.24 -18.93 46.05
CA GLY A 25 -10.53 -19.60 46.18
C GLY A 25 -10.47 -21.00 45.57
N ALA A 26 -11.13 -21.96 46.21
CA ALA A 26 -10.98 -23.40 46.02
C ALA A 26 -11.29 -23.94 44.60
N SER A 27 -10.67 -25.10 44.33
CA SER A 27 -10.74 -25.97 43.15
C SER A 27 -12.01 -25.92 42.29
N GLY A 28 -11.84 -25.42 41.07
CA GLY A 28 -12.55 -25.81 39.87
C GLY A 28 -11.61 -25.55 38.71
N ALA A 29 -11.08 -26.59 38.07
CA ALA A 29 -10.24 -26.41 36.89
C ALA A 29 -11.13 -25.88 35.76
N GLU A 30 -11.02 -24.60 35.42
CA GLU A 30 -11.59 -24.07 34.18
C GLU A 30 -10.94 -24.83 33.02
N ILE A 31 -11.76 -25.57 32.27
CA ILE A 31 -11.31 -26.24 31.03
C ILE A 31 -11.06 -25.13 30.01
N GLN A 32 -9.78 -24.78 29.81
CA GLN A 32 -9.39 -23.83 28.77
C GLN A 32 -9.69 -24.44 27.40
N THR A 33 -10.71 -23.92 26.71
CA THR A 33 -11.08 -24.36 25.36
C THR A 33 -10.33 -23.53 24.32
N TYR A 34 -9.40 -24.16 23.60
CA TYR A 34 -8.69 -23.51 22.51
C TYR A 34 -9.56 -23.42 21.26
N GLN A 35 -9.43 -22.33 20.50
CA GLN A 35 -10.18 -22.12 19.26
C GLN A 35 -9.23 -21.79 18.11
N ASN A 36 -9.57 -22.27 16.91
CA ASN A 36 -8.86 -21.88 15.70
C ASN A 36 -9.09 -20.38 15.42
N PRO A 37 -8.06 -19.64 14.94
CA PRO A 37 -8.27 -18.30 14.42
C PRO A 37 -9.24 -18.29 13.23
N ALA A 38 -9.73 -17.11 12.85
CA ALA A 38 -10.49 -16.93 11.62
C ALA A 38 -9.69 -17.41 10.39
N LEU A 39 -10.38 -17.92 9.36
CA LEU A 39 -9.74 -18.51 8.18
C LEU A 39 -8.84 -17.51 7.45
N GLU A 40 -9.19 -16.21 7.46
CA GLU A 40 -8.38 -15.11 6.93
C GLU A 40 -7.02 -15.01 7.64
N VAL A 41 -7.02 -15.15 8.96
CA VAL A 41 -5.82 -15.09 9.80
C VAL A 41 -4.94 -16.31 9.55
N ILE A 42 -5.55 -17.50 9.44
CA ILE A 42 -4.82 -18.74 9.12
C ILE A 42 -4.22 -18.65 7.71
N ALA A 43 -4.96 -18.14 6.72
CA ALA A 43 -4.47 -17.91 5.37
C ALA A 43 -3.24 -16.99 5.35
N GLN A 44 -3.28 -15.88 6.10
CA GLN A 44 -2.18 -14.93 6.20
C GLN A 44 -0.94 -15.54 6.89
N LYS A 45 -1.14 -16.35 7.94
CA LYS A 45 -0.06 -17.06 8.63
C LYS A 45 0.63 -18.07 7.71
N LEU A 46 -0.15 -18.90 7.02
CA LEU A 46 0.36 -19.85 6.02
C LEU A 46 1.12 -19.15 4.90
N GLU A 47 0.61 -18.02 4.39
CA GLU A 47 1.27 -17.23 3.35
C GLU A 47 2.59 -16.59 3.83
N THR A 48 2.59 -15.99 5.02
CA THR A 48 3.77 -15.33 5.57
C THR A 48 4.87 -16.35 5.84
N ILE A 49 4.53 -17.45 6.51
CA ILE A 49 5.50 -18.48 6.89
C ILE A 49 6.03 -19.20 5.65
N SER A 50 5.16 -19.65 4.73
CA SER A 50 5.60 -20.30 3.49
C SER A 50 6.61 -19.47 2.70
N ARG A 51 6.33 -18.18 2.49
CA ARG A 51 7.24 -17.26 1.78
C ARG A 51 8.56 -17.06 2.51
N SER A 52 8.53 -16.88 3.84
CA SER A 52 9.76 -16.79 4.64
C SER A 52 10.65 -18.03 4.55
N LYS A 53 10.04 -19.19 4.24
CA LYS A 53 10.70 -20.48 4.06
C LYS A 53 10.99 -20.80 2.58
N GLY A 54 10.72 -19.85 1.67
CA GLY A 54 10.90 -20.02 0.23
C GLY A 54 10.07 -21.16 -0.35
N ILE A 55 8.81 -21.30 0.09
CA ILE A 55 7.82 -22.27 -0.39
C ILE A 55 6.64 -21.50 -0.99
N PRO A 56 6.17 -21.80 -2.22
CA PRO A 56 4.99 -21.15 -2.76
C PRO A 56 3.78 -21.31 -1.83
N SER A 57 3.10 -20.22 -1.49
CA SER A 57 2.10 -20.23 -0.43
C SER A 57 0.92 -21.14 -0.70
N VAL A 58 0.56 -21.31 -1.98
CA VAL A 58 -0.50 -22.23 -2.40
C VAL A 58 -0.22 -23.68 -2.03
N LEU A 59 1.06 -24.11 -2.03
CA LEU A 59 1.42 -25.48 -1.65
C LEU A 59 1.21 -25.71 -0.15
N LEU A 60 1.72 -24.80 0.70
CA LEU A 60 1.56 -24.94 2.14
C LEU A 60 0.10 -24.82 2.58
N LYS A 61 -0.65 -23.91 1.95
CA LYS A 61 -2.10 -23.77 2.10
C LYS A 61 -2.83 -25.06 1.74
N THR A 62 -2.46 -25.71 0.65
CA THR A 62 -3.11 -26.96 0.22
C THR A 62 -2.76 -28.13 1.13
N ILE A 63 -1.50 -28.25 1.54
CA ILE A 63 -1.05 -29.26 2.52
C ILE A 63 -1.84 -29.12 3.82
N ALA A 64 -1.83 -27.94 4.44
CA ALA A 64 -2.58 -27.70 5.68
C ALA A 64 -4.07 -28.07 5.55
N TYR A 65 -4.66 -27.87 4.36
CA TYR A 65 -6.05 -28.23 4.11
C TYR A 65 -6.23 -29.74 4.03
N CYS A 66 -5.36 -30.44 3.31
CA CYS A 66 -5.40 -31.90 3.21
C CYS A 66 -5.09 -32.59 4.55
N GLU A 67 -4.21 -32.02 5.36
CA GLU A 67 -3.80 -32.57 6.65
C GLU A 67 -4.87 -32.40 7.74
N SER A 68 -5.50 -31.22 7.82
CA SER A 68 -6.38 -30.90 8.95
C SER A 68 -7.63 -30.09 8.61
N GLY A 69 -7.77 -29.66 7.35
CA GLY A 69 -8.79 -28.68 6.95
C GLY A 69 -8.51 -27.29 7.51
N TRP A 70 -7.23 -26.93 7.70
CA TRP A 70 -6.78 -25.70 8.38
C TRP A 70 -7.14 -25.64 9.87
N ARG A 71 -7.05 -26.77 10.58
CA ARG A 71 -7.41 -26.83 12.01
C ARG A 71 -6.22 -27.22 12.87
N GLN A 72 -5.87 -26.34 13.81
CA GLN A 72 -4.98 -26.66 14.92
C GLN A 72 -5.75 -27.40 16.03
N PHE A 73 -7.00 -26.99 16.28
CA PHE A 73 -7.88 -27.56 17.29
C PHE A 73 -9.16 -28.13 16.67
N ASP A 74 -9.72 -29.17 17.28
CA ASP A 74 -11.01 -29.74 16.89
C ASP A 74 -12.19 -28.95 17.48
N GLN A 75 -13.42 -29.47 17.33
CA GLN A 75 -14.62 -28.81 17.83
C GLN A 75 -14.72 -28.75 19.36
N ASN A 76 -13.96 -29.59 20.07
CA ASN A 76 -13.90 -29.63 21.53
C ASN A 76 -12.75 -28.75 22.08
N GLY A 77 -11.95 -28.14 21.19
CA GLY A 77 -10.76 -27.37 21.55
C GLY A 77 -9.54 -28.25 21.85
N GLU A 78 -9.59 -29.53 21.52
CA GLU A 78 -8.44 -30.43 21.62
C GLU A 78 -7.56 -30.29 20.38
N VAL A 79 -6.25 -30.51 20.52
CA VAL A 79 -5.33 -30.46 19.39
C VAL A 79 -5.70 -31.53 18.37
N VAL A 80 -5.79 -31.17 17.09
CA VAL A 80 -6.03 -32.15 16.02
C VAL A 80 -4.84 -33.11 15.98
N THR A 81 -5.11 -34.40 16.18
CA THR A 81 -4.08 -35.45 16.11
C THR A 81 -4.42 -36.51 15.06
N GLY A 82 -3.37 -37.03 14.41
CA GLY A 82 -3.47 -38.09 13.40
C GLY A 82 -2.79 -39.37 13.85
N SER A 83 -3.37 -40.52 13.47
CA SER A 83 -2.74 -41.83 13.63
C SER A 83 -1.65 -42.03 12.59
N THR A 84 -0.51 -42.59 12.99
CA THR A 84 0.59 -42.88 12.08
C THR A 84 0.76 -44.39 11.93
N ASN A 85 0.77 -44.86 10.68
CA ASN A 85 1.12 -46.25 10.35
C ASN A 85 2.64 -46.43 10.51
N GLY A 86 3.12 -46.56 11.75
CA GLY A 86 4.48 -46.99 12.05
C GLY A 86 5.48 -45.94 12.55
N THR A 87 5.06 -44.75 12.99
CA THR A 87 5.90 -43.89 13.85
C THR A 87 5.45 -43.97 15.30
N SER A 88 6.37 -43.77 16.25
CA SER A 88 6.07 -43.79 17.69
C SER A 88 5.25 -42.59 18.17
N ASN A 89 5.21 -41.51 17.38
CA ASN A 89 4.60 -40.24 17.77
C ASN A 89 3.29 -39.98 17.00
N PRO A 90 2.25 -39.42 17.65
CA PRO A 90 1.07 -38.93 16.94
C PRO A 90 1.42 -37.72 16.07
N ALA A 91 0.71 -37.54 14.95
CA ALA A 91 0.80 -36.32 14.17
C ALA A 91 0.09 -35.18 14.91
N LEU A 92 0.68 -33.99 14.98
CA LEU A 92 0.14 -32.86 15.77
C LEU A 92 -0.24 -31.65 14.90
N GLY A 93 -1.44 -31.11 15.13
CA GLY A 93 -1.86 -29.76 14.73
C GLY A 93 -2.11 -29.55 13.23
N ILE A 94 -2.15 -28.29 12.81
CA ILE A 94 -2.60 -27.89 11.47
C ILE A 94 -1.80 -28.50 10.32
N MET A 95 -0.50 -28.74 10.52
CA MET A 95 0.39 -29.37 9.55
C MET A 95 0.63 -30.86 9.79
N GLN A 96 0.01 -31.47 10.81
CA GLN A 96 0.17 -32.88 11.17
C GLN A 96 1.65 -33.28 11.34
N VAL A 97 2.39 -32.53 12.15
CA VAL A 97 3.83 -32.72 12.37
C VAL A 97 4.10 -33.99 13.19
N THR A 98 4.96 -34.88 12.69
CA THR A 98 5.34 -36.16 13.33
C THR A 98 6.80 -36.24 13.80
N SER A 99 7.66 -35.34 13.34
CA SER A 99 9.10 -35.37 13.62
C SER A 99 9.48 -34.36 14.71
N TYR A 100 9.42 -34.84 15.95
CA TYR A 100 9.75 -34.11 17.19
C TYR A 100 10.20 -35.09 18.29
N ASP A 101 10.91 -34.61 19.31
CA ASP A 101 11.27 -35.43 20.47
C ASP A 101 10.12 -35.42 21.49
N PRO A 102 9.48 -36.57 21.80
CA PRO A 102 8.40 -36.60 22.79
C PRO A 102 8.87 -36.27 24.22
N GLY A 103 10.18 -36.34 24.49
CA GLY A 103 10.78 -35.91 25.75
C GLY A 103 10.98 -34.39 25.87
N ASP A 104 11.01 -33.66 24.74
CA ASP A 104 11.05 -32.21 24.72
C ASP A 104 9.64 -31.63 24.91
N THR A 105 9.25 -31.50 26.18
CA THR A 105 7.92 -31.00 26.54
C THR A 105 7.66 -29.57 26.07
N GLU A 106 8.70 -28.75 25.85
CA GLU A 106 8.55 -27.39 25.33
C GLU A 106 8.22 -27.42 23.83
N GLU A 107 8.96 -28.20 23.04
CA GLU A 107 8.67 -28.40 21.61
C GLU A 107 7.26 -28.98 21.42
N VAL A 108 6.91 -30.03 22.18
CA VAL A 108 5.58 -30.64 22.11
C VAL A 108 4.47 -29.64 22.44
N ASN A 109 4.65 -28.80 23.45
CA ASN A 109 3.67 -27.77 23.79
C ASN A 109 3.55 -26.70 22.70
N LYS A 110 4.65 -26.27 22.09
CA LYS A 110 4.59 -25.34 20.95
C LYS A 110 3.87 -25.96 19.75
N LEU A 111 4.18 -27.21 19.40
CA LEU A 111 3.49 -27.92 18.31
C LEU A 111 1.98 -28.04 18.54
N LYS A 112 1.56 -28.16 19.80
CA LYS A 112 0.17 -28.30 20.21
C LYS A 112 -0.59 -26.97 20.26
N TYR A 113 0.03 -25.91 20.77
CA TYR A 113 -0.70 -24.71 21.15
C TYR A 113 -0.24 -23.43 20.44
N ASP A 114 0.89 -23.45 19.73
CA ASP A 114 1.36 -22.36 18.88
C ASP A 114 1.18 -22.73 17.39
N ILE A 115 0.14 -22.18 16.78
CA ILE A 115 -0.19 -22.43 15.38
C ILE A 115 0.92 -21.95 14.42
N ASP A 116 1.62 -20.86 14.74
CA ASP A 116 2.70 -20.33 13.89
C ASP A 116 3.90 -21.27 13.95
N TYR A 117 4.21 -21.79 15.14
CA TYR A 117 5.25 -22.80 15.32
C TYR A 117 4.90 -24.10 14.57
N ASN A 118 3.66 -24.59 14.68
CA ASN A 118 3.23 -25.80 13.96
C ASN A 118 3.34 -25.64 12.44
N ILE A 119 2.86 -24.51 11.90
CA ILE A 119 2.98 -24.16 10.46
C ILE A 119 4.46 -24.10 10.05
N SER A 120 5.29 -23.40 10.82
CA SER A 120 6.72 -23.24 10.55
C SER A 120 7.44 -24.60 10.55
N ARG A 121 7.12 -25.49 11.50
CA ARG A 121 7.71 -26.82 11.57
C ARG A 121 7.28 -27.71 10.41
N GLY A 122 6.02 -27.67 10.00
CA GLY A 122 5.54 -28.35 8.78
C GLY A 122 6.27 -27.85 7.53
N ALA A 123 6.43 -26.52 7.38
CA ALA A 123 7.19 -25.94 6.28
C ALA A 123 8.67 -26.38 6.29
N ASP A 124 9.30 -26.44 7.46
CA ASP A 124 10.67 -26.93 7.61
C ASP A 124 10.80 -28.40 7.21
N LEU A 125 9.82 -29.24 7.55
CA LEU A 125 9.80 -30.65 7.12
C LEU A 125 9.70 -30.76 5.60
N LEU A 126 8.81 -30.00 4.96
CA LEU A 126 8.70 -29.99 3.49
C LEU A 126 10.02 -29.55 2.84
N ASN A 127 10.69 -28.56 3.41
CA ASN A 127 12.01 -28.11 2.95
C ASN A 127 13.09 -29.18 3.12
N GLN A 128 13.10 -29.91 4.24
CA GLN A 128 14.01 -31.05 4.42
C GLN A 128 13.76 -32.12 3.35
N LYS A 129 12.48 -32.42 3.04
CA LYS A 129 12.13 -33.37 1.98
C LYS A 129 12.63 -32.91 0.62
N TRP A 130 12.43 -31.64 0.27
CA TRP A 130 12.95 -31.05 -0.97
C TRP A 130 14.46 -31.29 -1.16
N GLN A 131 15.26 -31.25 -0.09
CA GLN A 131 16.71 -31.44 -0.20
C GLN A 131 17.15 -32.88 -0.50
N ILE A 132 16.32 -33.88 -0.17
CA ILE A 132 16.72 -35.30 -0.20
C ILE A 132 16.03 -36.11 -1.31
N VAL A 133 15.03 -35.53 -1.96
CA VAL A 133 14.29 -36.15 -3.07
C VAL A 133 14.93 -35.82 -4.42
N PRO A 134 14.63 -36.57 -5.50
CA PRO A 134 15.12 -36.25 -6.83
C PRO A 134 14.71 -34.84 -7.26
N LYS A 135 15.59 -34.20 -8.03
CA LYS A 135 15.36 -32.86 -8.57
C LYS A 135 14.52 -32.93 -9.85
N ILE A 136 13.56 -32.01 -9.97
CA ILE A 136 12.80 -31.77 -11.20
C ILE A 136 13.29 -30.46 -11.84
N GLY A 137 13.57 -30.52 -13.14
CA GLY A 137 14.02 -29.45 -14.00
C GLY A 137 15.26 -28.72 -13.47
N ASP A 138 15.18 -27.39 -13.56
CA ASP A 138 16.16 -26.46 -13.01
C ASP A 138 16.14 -26.38 -11.47
N GLY A 139 15.13 -26.99 -10.83
CA GLY A 139 14.87 -26.87 -9.40
C GLY A 139 14.52 -25.46 -8.97
N ASP A 140 13.99 -24.65 -9.88
CA ASP A 140 13.34 -23.39 -9.53
C ASP A 140 12.21 -23.70 -8.56
N ARG A 141 12.34 -23.19 -7.33
CA ARG A 141 11.37 -23.39 -6.26
C ARG A 141 10.08 -22.63 -6.52
N ASN A 142 10.07 -21.67 -7.44
CA ASN A 142 8.85 -20.99 -7.83
C ASN A 142 8.03 -21.78 -8.86
N LYS A 143 8.57 -22.80 -9.53
CA LYS A 143 7.75 -23.68 -10.39
C LYS A 143 7.05 -24.72 -9.52
N LEU A 144 5.71 -24.68 -9.47
CA LEU A 144 4.92 -25.52 -8.56
C LEU A 144 5.15 -27.02 -8.83
N GLU A 145 5.31 -27.39 -10.10
CA GLU A 145 5.54 -28.75 -10.55
C GLU A 145 6.85 -29.33 -10.01
N ASN A 146 7.86 -28.49 -9.78
CA ASN A 146 9.15 -28.94 -9.26
C ASN A 146 9.04 -29.52 -7.83
N TRP A 147 7.95 -29.26 -7.12
CA TRP A 147 7.70 -29.76 -5.77
C TRP A 147 7.14 -31.19 -5.70
N TYR A 148 6.82 -31.82 -6.83
CA TYR A 148 6.10 -33.10 -6.88
C TYR A 148 6.67 -34.17 -5.93
N PHE A 149 7.98 -34.42 -5.97
CA PHE A 149 8.60 -35.43 -5.10
C PHE A 149 8.72 -35.00 -3.63
N ALA A 150 8.86 -33.69 -3.37
CA ALA A 150 8.85 -33.18 -2.00
C ALA A 150 7.46 -33.36 -1.36
N LEU A 151 6.38 -33.16 -2.13
CA LEU A 151 5.01 -33.41 -1.70
C LEU A 151 4.78 -34.90 -1.41
N TRP A 152 5.25 -35.79 -2.29
CA TRP A 152 5.23 -37.23 -2.04
C TRP A 152 5.97 -37.55 -0.73
N ALA A 153 7.20 -37.07 -0.57
CA ALA A 153 8.02 -37.33 0.61
C ALA A 153 7.47 -36.70 1.90
N TYR A 154 6.64 -35.65 1.82
CA TYR A 154 5.96 -35.05 2.97
C TYR A 154 5.05 -36.08 3.64
N HIS A 155 4.28 -36.83 2.85
CA HIS A 155 3.44 -37.94 3.30
C HIS A 155 4.20 -39.29 3.35
N GLY A 156 5.53 -39.24 3.34
CA GLY A 156 6.43 -40.40 3.41
C GLY A 156 7.03 -40.79 2.07
N TRP A 157 8.36 -40.89 2.02
CA TRP A 157 9.11 -41.33 0.84
C TRP A 157 9.12 -42.86 0.71
N LEU A 158 7.94 -43.42 0.44
CA LEU A 158 7.70 -44.87 0.35
C LEU A 158 7.12 -45.24 -1.01
N ALA A 159 7.45 -46.45 -1.50
CA ALA A 159 6.86 -47.00 -2.72
C ALA A 159 5.32 -47.12 -2.63
N TYR A 160 4.76 -47.20 -1.42
CA TYR A 160 3.31 -47.14 -1.18
C TYR A 160 2.66 -45.92 -1.84
N ASN A 161 3.32 -44.76 -1.79
CA ASN A 161 2.85 -43.47 -2.31
C ASN A 161 3.14 -43.27 -3.81
N ASN A 162 3.70 -44.28 -4.50
CA ASN A 162 3.85 -44.25 -5.95
C ASN A 162 2.46 -44.23 -6.62
N PRO A 163 2.18 -43.30 -7.56
CA PRO A 163 0.89 -43.22 -8.26
C PRO A 163 0.43 -44.54 -8.88
N ASN A 164 1.34 -45.33 -9.44
CA ASN A 164 1.01 -46.64 -10.01
C ASN A 164 0.57 -47.64 -8.91
N ASN A 165 1.21 -47.59 -7.75
CA ASN A 165 0.89 -48.47 -6.62
C ASN A 165 -0.40 -48.03 -5.91
N ALA A 166 -0.62 -46.71 -5.77
CA ALA A 166 -1.86 -46.16 -5.23
C ALA A 166 -3.05 -46.51 -6.13
N ALA A 167 -2.91 -46.31 -7.45
CA ALA A 167 -3.94 -46.65 -8.43
C ALA A 167 -4.29 -48.16 -8.40
N ALA A 168 -3.30 -49.04 -8.26
CA ALA A 168 -3.53 -50.49 -8.13
C ALA A 168 -4.37 -50.86 -6.88
N ARG A 169 -4.44 -49.99 -5.88
CA ARG A 169 -5.30 -50.14 -4.68
C ARG A 169 -6.62 -49.36 -4.77
N GLY A 170 -6.87 -48.66 -5.88
CA GLY A 170 -8.03 -47.77 -6.03
C GLY A 170 -7.90 -46.44 -5.27
N GLU A 171 -6.68 -46.03 -4.95
CA GLU A 171 -6.37 -44.80 -4.21
C GLU A 171 -5.73 -43.73 -5.11
N VAL A 172 -5.75 -42.48 -4.65
CA VAL A 172 -5.02 -41.36 -5.27
C VAL A 172 -3.76 -41.11 -4.44
N ALA A 173 -2.59 -41.03 -5.08
CA ALA A 173 -1.36 -40.71 -4.38
C ALA A 173 -1.41 -39.29 -3.78
N TYR A 174 -0.75 -39.10 -2.64
CA TYR A 174 -0.86 -37.86 -1.86
C TYR A 174 -0.52 -36.60 -2.65
N GLN A 175 0.60 -36.59 -3.36
CA GLN A 175 1.03 -35.47 -4.20
C GLN A 175 0.02 -35.14 -5.32
N ASP A 176 -0.64 -36.16 -5.88
CA ASP A 176 -1.69 -35.96 -6.89
C ASP A 176 -2.97 -35.40 -6.24
N ALA A 177 -3.26 -35.79 -4.99
CA ALA A 177 -4.37 -35.23 -4.22
C ALA A 177 -4.13 -33.74 -3.89
N ILE A 178 -2.90 -33.37 -3.52
CA ILE A 178 -2.49 -31.97 -3.34
C ILE A 178 -2.67 -31.18 -4.64
N ILE A 179 -2.16 -31.69 -5.76
CA ILE A 179 -2.28 -31.02 -7.07
C ILE A 179 -3.76 -30.81 -7.45
N ARG A 180 -4.59 -31.86 -7.32
CA ARG A 180 -6.03 -31.76 -7.59
C ARG A 180 -6.72 -30.77 -6.65
N LYS A 181 -6.33 -30.72 -5.38
CA LYS A 181 -6.92 -29.80 -4.40
C LYS A 181 -6.54 -28.35 -4.69
N ALA A 182 -5.29 -28.08 -5.07
CA ALA A 182 -4.82 -26.74 -5.46
C ALA A 182 -5.59 -26.19 -6.67
N ALA A 183 -6.06 -27.05 -7.56
CA ALA A 183 -6.90 -26.72 -8.70
C ALA A 183 -8.38 -26.44 -8.36
N THR A 184 -8.78 -26.53 -7.08
CA THR A 184 -10.16 -26.31 -6.62
C THR A 184 -10.27 -25.20 -5.59
N ALA A 185 -11.39 -24.47 -5.60
CA ALA A 185 -11.67 -23.44 -4.61
C ALA A 185 -12.25 -24.08 -3.33
N TYR A 186 -11.39 -24.40 -2.36
CA TYR A 186 -11.84 -25.01 -1.09
C TYR A 186 -12.21 -23.98 -0.01
N PHE A 187 -11.73 -22.73 -0.13
CA PHE A 187 -12.21 -21.57 0.63
C PHE A 187 -12.40 -20.37 -0.32
N PRO A 188 -13.59 -20.21 -0.93
CA PRO A 188 -13.85 -19.12 -1.88
C PRO A 188 -13.55 -17.75 -1.27
N GLY A 189 -12.84 -16.90 -2.03
CA GLY A 189 -12.40 -15.57 -1.57
C GLY A 189 -11.11 -15.54 -0.75
N LEU A 190 -10.65 -16.69 -0.22
CA LEU A 190 -9.40 -16.82 0.55
C LEU A 190 -8.31 -17.58 -0.21
N VAL A 191 -8.70 -18.59 -0.99
CA VAL A 191 -7.77 -19.39 -1.78
C VAL A 191 -8.16 -19.31 -3.26
N SER A 192 -7.21 -18.86 -4.08
CA SER A 192 -7.33 -18.85 -5.53
C SER A 192 -6.86 -20.19 -6.09
N PRO A 193 -7.67 -20.89 -6.92
CA PRO A 193 -7.24 -22.11 -7.57
C PRO A 193 -6.05 -21.88 -8.50
N VAL A 194 -5.12 -22.82 -8.52
CA VAL A 194 -4.01 -22.86 -9.48
C VAL A 194 -3.97 -24.23 -10.14
N GLN A 195 -3.76 -24.26 -11.46
CA GLN A 195 -3.47 -25.51 -12.15
C GLN A 195 -2.01 -25.87 -11.88
N ILE A 196 -1.71 -27.14 -11.63
CA ILE A 196 -0.35 -27.66 -11.52
C ILE A 196 -0.30 -28.88 -12.42
N THR A 197 0.65 -28.91 -13.36
CA THR A 197 0.75 -30.03 -14.29
C THR A 197 1.37 -31.25 -13.58
N PRO A 198 0.65 -32.38 -13.43
CA PRO A 198 1.17 -33.53 -12.72
C PRO A 198 2.31 -34.22 -13.49
N VAL A 199 3.20 -34.90 -12.78
CA VAL A 199 4.18 -35.81 -13.40
C VAL A 199 3.42 -37.04 -13.92
N PRO A 200 3.49 -37.37 -15.21
CA PRO A 200 2.81 -38.55 -15.76
C PRO A 200 3.29 -39.84 -15.09
N ALA A 201 2.36 -40.69 -14.67
CA ALA A 201 2.65 -41.88 -13.87
C ALA A 201 3.49 -42.92 -14.64
N GLU A 202 3.37 -42.96 -15.96
CA GLU A 202 4.14 -43.81 -16.86
C GLU A 202 5.64 -43.45 -16.92
N LEU A 203 6.01 -42.23 -16.50
CA LEU A 203 7.41 -41.83 -16.39
C LEU A 203 8.04 -42.34 -15.09
N LEU A 204 7.23 -42.74 -14.09
CA LEU A 204 7.68 -43.19 -12.78
C LEU A 204 8.07 -44.68 -12.78
N PRO A 205 9.12 -45.08 -12.03
CA PRO A 205 9.49 -46.49 -11.97
C PRO A 205 8.38 -47.30 -11.29
N LEU A 206 8.02 -48.43 -11.89
CA LEU A 206 6.96 -49.29 -11.36
C LEU A 206 7.40 -49.94 -10.04
N GLY A 207 6.50 -49.94 -9.05
CA GLY A 207 6.68 -50.65 -7.79
C GLY A 207 7.76 -50.10 -6.85
N THR A 208 8.53 -49.09 -7.26
CA THR A 208 9.75 -48.62 -6.56
C THR A 208 9.79 -47.11 -6.42
N LEU A 209 10.81 -46.60 -5.73
CA LEU A 209 11.04 -45.17 -5.57
C LEU A 209 11.87 -44.62 -6.73
N PRO A 210 11.59 -43.38 -7.19
CA PRO A 210 12.47 -42.65 -8.10
C PRO A 210 13.90 -42.55 -7.59
N SER A 211 14.89 -42.79 -8.46
CA SER A 211 16.30 -42.62 -8.11
C SER A 211 16.66 -41.14 -7.93
N SER A 212 17.41 -40.82 -6.88
CA SER A 212 17.96 -39.46 -6.67
C SER A 212 19.00 -39.05 -7.71
N SER A 213 19.57 -40.01 -8.45
CA SER A 213 20.52 -39.76 -9.54
C SER A 213 19.86 -39.39 -10.87
N GLN A 214 18.54 -39.56 -10.98
CA GLN A 214 17.79 -39.27 -12.21
C GLN A 214 17.32 -37.81 -12.19
N ILE A 215 17.59 -37.09 -13.29
CA ILE A 215 17.04 -35.75 -13.51
C ILE A 215 15.69 -35.89 -14.21
N TRP A 216 14.68 -35.28 -13.63
CA TRP A 216 13.32 -35.26 -14.18
C TRP A 216 13.09 -33.93 -14.89
N ASN A 217 12.41 -33.93 -16.04
CA ASN A 217 12.02 -32.66 -16.66
C ASN A 217 10.84 -32.04 -15.91
N THR A 218 10.79 -30.71 -15.84
CA THR A 218 9.59 -30.02 -15.36
C THR A 218 8.43 -30.32 -16.31
N PRO A 219 7.29 -30.84 -15.82
CA PRO A 219 6.09 -30.99 -16.61
C PRO A 219 5.64 -29.67 -17.24
N GLU A 220 5.23 -29.71 -18.51
CA GLU A 220 4.79 -28.54 -19.27
C GLU A 220 3.29 -28.63 -19.61
N PRO A 221 2.53 -27.51 -19.56
CA PRO A 221 2.99 -26.18 -19.12
C PRO A 221 3.24 -26.15 -17.60
N TYR A 222 4.28 -25.44 -17.16
CA TYR A 222 4.51 -25.21 -15.72
C TYR A 222 3.80 -23.96 -15.20
N THR A 223 3.62 -23.90 -13.88
CA THR A 223 2.95 -22.81 -13.18
C THR A 223 3.89 -22.17 -12.17
N LEU A 224 3.97 -20.84 -12.20
CA LEU A 224 4.73 -20.08 -11.20
C LEU A 224 3.90 -19.85 -9.93
N GLY A 225 4.56 -20.04 -8.80
CA GLY A 225 4.11 -19.64 -7.48
C GLY A 225 4.41 -18.17 -7.17
N ASP A 226 4.39 -17.84 -5.88
CA ASP A 226 4.55 -16.49 -5.36
C ASP A 226 5.89 -16.23 -4.66
N LEU A 227 6.96 -16.91 -5.09
CA LEU A 227 8.33 -16.78 -4.56
C LEU A 227 9.23 -15.84 -5.35
N THR A 228 8.98 -15.62 -6.63
CA THR A 228 9.71 -14.58 -7.36
C THR A 228 9.25 -13.23 -6.83
N SER A 229 10.17 -12.54 -6.14
CA SER A 229 9.98 -11.18 -5.65
C SER A 229 9.75 -10.22 -6.83
N SER A 230 8.50 -10.09 -7.27
CA SER A 230 8.01 -8.75 -7.49
C SER A 230 8.04 -8.10 -6.11
N THR A 231 8.89 -7.09 -5.91
CA THR A 231 8.68 -6.15 -4.81
C THR A 231 7.24 -5.70 -4.99
N VAL A 232 6.29 -6.21 -4.22
CA VAL A 232 4.89 -5.79 -4.35
C VAL A 232 4.81 -4.48 -3.59
N GLY A 233 4.43 -3.42 -4.30
CA GLY A 233 4.18 -2.14 -3.70
C GLY A 233 3.19 -2.28 -2.57
N THR A 234 3.42 -1.54 -1.49
CA THR A 234 2.50 -1.53 -0.35
C THR A 234 1.31 -0.64 -0.68
N THR A 235 0.12 -1.01 -0.21
CA THR A 235 -1.04 -0.12 -0.22
C THR A 235 -1.42 0.20 1.20
N THR A 236 -1.22 1.44 1.62
CA THR A 236 -1.51 1.93 2.97
C THR A 236 -2.56 3.03 2.94
N ARG A 237 -3.33 3.17 4.02
CA ARG A 237 -4.34 4.22 4.17
C ARG A 237 -3.88 5.24 5.21
N ILE A 238 -4.09 6.52 4.92
CA ILE A 238 -3.92 7.63 5.85
C ILE A 238 -5.27 8.33 5.98
N SER A 239 -5.83 8.32 7.18
CA SER A 239 -7.14 8.92 7.48
C SER A 239 -7.20 9.38 8.93
N GLY A 240 -7.96 10.43 9.19
CA GLY A 240 -8.30 10.90 10.52
C GLY A 240 -9.81 10.90 10.77
N GLN A 241 -10.22 11.40 11.94
CA GLN A 241 -11.63 11.52 12.34
C GLN A 241 -12.41 12.52 11.49
N ASP A 242 -11.73 13.56 11.01
CA ASP A 242 -12.27 14.57 10.10
C ASP A 242 -11.21 15.03 9.08
N ARG A 243 -11.52 16.08 8.31
CA ARG A 243 -10.61 16.65 7.30
C ARG A 243 -9.34 17.24 7.91
N ILE A 244 -9.43 17.87 9.08
CA ILE A 244 -8.29 18.51 9.73
C ILE A 244 -7.39 17.42 10.30
N ASP A 245 -7.97 16.41 10.97
CA ASP A 245 -7.22 15.28 11.48
C ASP A 245 -6.60 14.44 10.34
N THR A 246 -7.31 14.21 9.23
CA THR A 246 -6.72 13.54 8.07
C THR A 246 -5.49 14.28 7.54
N VAL A 247 -5.57 15.61 7.43
CA VAL A 247 -4.42 16.45 7.05
C VAL A 247 -3.29 16.39 8.07
N ASN A 248 -3.61 16.37 9.37
CA ASN A 248 -2.64 16.18 10.44
C ASN A 248 -1.91 14.82 10.28
N GLN A 249 -2.64 13.74 10.02
CA GLN A 249 -2.05 12.42 9.77
C GLN A 249 -1.17 12.41 8.51
N ILE A 250 -1.56 13.10 7.43
CA ILE A 250 -0.71 13.26 6.23
C ILE A 250 0.60 13.94 6.59
N ALA A 251 0.56 15.01 7.38
CA ALA A 251 1.75 15.74 7.79
C ALA A 251 2.68 14.89 8.66
N LEU A 252 2.15 14.16 9.65
CA LEU A 252 2.93 13.29 10.53
C LEU A 252 3.56 12.10 9.77
N ASN A 253 2.88 11.55 8.77
CA ASN A 253 3.41 10.48 7.93
C ASN A 253 4.43 10.99 6.89
N GLY A 254 4.22 12.18 6.35
CA GLY A 254 5.06 12.76 5.30
C GLY A 254 6.37 13.36 5.80
N TRP A 255 6.36 13.89 7.03
CA TRP A 255 7.45 14.63 7.66
C TRP A 255 7.78 14.08 9.05
N SER A 256 7.95 12.77 9.15
CA SER A 256 8.18 12.05 10.41
C SER A 256 9.43 12.48 11.19
N SER A 257 10.39 13.14 10.53
CA SER A 257 11.60 13.71 11.15
C SER A 257 11.48 15.21 11.46
N GLY A 258 10.29 15.77 11.35
CA GLY A 258 10.02 17.21 11.42
C GLY A 258 10.03 17.90 10.05
N ALA A 259 9.61 19.16 10.04
CA ALA A 259 9.55 19.99 8.84
C ALA A 259 10.08 21.38 9.14
N GLN A 260 11.00 21.91 8.34
CA GLN A 260 11.56 23.26 8.56
C GLN A 260 10.50 24.36 8.40
N THR A 261 9.63 24.20 7.40
CA THR A 261 8.52 25.11 7.12
C THR A 261 7.20 24.34 7.24
N VAL A 262 6.15 24.98 7.75
CA VAL A 262 4.76 24.51 7.68
C VAL A 262 3.91 25.58 7.03
N ILE A 263 3.00 25.17 6.13
CA ILE A 263 2.03 26.06 5.50
C ILE A 263 0.68 25.87 6.19
N ILE A 264 -0.03 26.95 6.52
CA ILE A 264 -1.35 26.91 7.15
C ILE A 264 -2.34 27.65 6.27
N THR A 265 -3.49 27.02 6.02
CA THR A 265 -4.63 27.59 5.28
C THR A 265 -5.94 27.19 5.93
N ARG A 266 -7.05 27.82 5.51
CA ARG A 266 -8.39 27.54 6.03
C ARG A 266 -8.92 26.17 5.60
N SER A 267 -9.73 25.54 6.46
CA SER A 267 -10.29 24.18 6.30
C SER A 267 -11.57 24.11 5.45
N ASP A 268 -12.24 25.25 5.22
CA ASP A 268 -13.60 25.35 4.67
C ASP A 268 -13.65 25.99 3.27
N ALA A 269 -12.53 26.50 2.75
CA ALA A 269 -12.40 26.96 1.37
C ALA A 269 -10.99 26.75 0.79
N PHE A 270 -10.94 26.45 -0.51
CA PHE A 270 -9.73 26.10 -1.26
C PHE A 270 -8.96 27.21 -2.01
N PRO A 271 -9.50 28.41 -2.33
CA PRO A 271 -8.92 29.25 -3.40
C PRO A 271 -7.45 29.65 -3.22
N ASP A 272 -7.07 30.12 -2.03
CA ASP A 272 -5.68 30.50 -1.72
C ASP A 272 -4.80 29.26 -1.53
N ALA A 273 -5.40 28.14 -1.16
CA ALA A 273 -4.71 26.90 -0.83
C ALA A 273 -4.19 26.17 -2.07
N LEU A 274 -4.92 26.20 -3.20
CA LEU A 274 -4.54 25.50 -4.43
C LEU A 274 -3.15 25.92 -4.95
N ALA A 275 -2.89 27.23 -4.97
CA ALA A 275 -1.58 27.75 -5.37
C ALA A 275 -0.47 27.42 -4.34
N GLY A 276 -0.85 27.01 -3.13
CA GLY A 276 0.06 26.59 -2.07
C GLY A 276 0.76 25.24 -2.30
N VAL A 277 0.26 24.37 -3.19
CA VAL A 277 0.89 23.05 -3.43
C VAL A 277 2.30 23.17 -4.05
N PRO A 278 2.53 23.99 -5.10
CA PRO A 278 3.89 24.32 -5.54
C PRO A 278 4.76 24.91 -4.42
N LEU A 279 4.21 25.82 -3.61
CA LEU A 279 4.95 26.43 -2.49
C LEU A 279 5.37 25.37 -1.46
N ALA A 280 4.48 24.43 -1.15
CA ALA A 280 4.73 23.31 -0.24
C ALA A 280 5.90 22.45 -0.72
N LYS A 281 5.95 22.13 -2.02
CA LYS A 281 7.09 21.42 -2.60
C LYS A 281 8.39 22.22 -2.49
N LYS A 282 8.37 23.50 -2.84
CA LYS A 282 9.55 24.39 -2.79
C LYS A 282 10.19 24.40 -1.40
N TYR A 283 9.38 24.48 -0.34
CA TYR A 283 9.86 24.50 1.04
C TYR A 283 9.94 23.11 1.69
N ASN A 284 9.64 22.03 0.96
CA ASN A 284 9.45 20.68 1.50
C ASN A 284 8.59 20.71 2.78
N ALA A 285 7.41 21.33 2.70
CA ALA A 285 6.56 21.68 3.83
C ALA A 285 5.19 20.98 3.75
N PRO A 286 4.62 20.50 4.88
CA PRO A 286 3.22 20.10 4.90
C PRO A 286 2.31 21.32 4.80
N ILE A 287 1.12 21.11 4.23
CA ILE A 287 -0.01 22.02 4.34
C ILE A 287 -0.90 21.50 5.46
N LEU A 288 -1.15 22.34 6.47
CA LEU A 288 -2.11 22.09 7.54
C LEU A 288 -3.36 22.97 7.35
N LEU A 289 -4.48 22.48 7.87
CA LEU A 289 -5.76 23.18 7.83
C LEU A 289 -6.16 23.68 9.22
N THR A 290 -6.75 24.86 9.27
CA THR A 290 -7.34 25.43 10.49
C THR A 290 -8.72 25.98 10.20
N ASN A 291 -9.60 26.01 11.18
CA ASN A 291 -10.81 26.82 11.08
C ASN A 291 -10.45 28.31 10.92
N PRO A 292 -11.24 29.13 10.18
CA PRO A 292 -10.88 30.51 9.87
C PRO A 292 -10.60 31.38 11.10
N ASP A 293 -11.37 31.18 12.17
CA ASP A 293 -11.34 32.02 13.37
C ASP A 293 -10.75 31.33 14.62
N GLN A 294 -10.41 30.05 14.51
CA GLN A 294 -9.94 29.23 15.62
C GLN A 294 -8.84 28.27 15.18
N LEU A 295 -7.73 28.27 15.91
CA LEU A 295 -6.66 27.29 15.74
C LEU A 295 -7.02 25.99 16.48
N ASP A 296 -7.20 24.92 15.72
CA ASP A 296 -7.55 23.60 16.25
C ASP A 296 -6.42 23.01 17.11
N GLN A 297 -6.79 22.35 18.21
CA GLN A 297 -5.82 21.77 19.15
C GLN A 297 -4.96 20.69 18.50
N GLY A 298 -5.53 19.86 17.63
CA GLY A 298 -4.77 18.85 16.87
C GLY A 298 -3.69 19.47 15.97
N VAL A 299 -3.93 20.66 15.40
CA VAL A 299 -2.93 21.38 14.61
C VAL A 299 -1.77 21.85 15.50
N ILE A 300 -2.07 22.31 16.73
CA ILE A 300 -1.04 22.70 17.71
C ILE A 300 -0.17 21.50 18.08
N GLU A 301 -0.75 20.31 18.22
CA GLU A 301 -0.02 19.07 18.51
C GLU A 301 0.88 18.64 17.36
N VAL A 302 0.41 18.74 16.12
CA VAL A 302 1.24 18.50 14.93
C VAL A 302 2.38 19.51 14.86
N LEU A 303 2.14 20.80 15.07
CA LEU A 303 3.18 21.82 15.10
C LEU A 303 4.23 21.52 16.19
N ASN A 304 3.79 21.06 17.36
CA ASN A 304 4.68 20.63 18.44
C ASN A 304 5.51 19.40 18.09
N THR A 305 4.98 18.50 17.25
CA THR A 305 5.70 17.31 16.79
C THR A 305 6.70 17.66 15.69
N LEU A 306 6.28 18.46 14.71
CA LEU A 306 7.09 18.81 13.55
C LEU A 306 8.18 19.84 13.85
N LYS A 307 8.00 20.65 14.92
CA LYS A 307 8.89 21.73 15.36
C LYS A 307 9.41 22.63 14.22
N PRO A 308 8.53 23.24 13.40
CA PRO A 308 8.97 24.09 12.30
C PRO A 308 9.67 25.35 12.77
N THR A 309 10.69 25.77 12.03
CA THR A 309 11.34 27.06 12.25
C THR A 309 10.65 28.19 11.50
N LYS A 310 9.78 27.89 10.52
CA LYS A 310 9.01 28.87 9.75
C LYS A 310 7.56 28.41 9.59
N VAL A 311 6.61 29.33 9.74
CA VAL A 311 5.21 29.11 9.40
C VAL A 311 4.75 30.14 8.38
N ILE A 312 4.10 29.67 7.31
CA ILE A 312 3.53 30.52 6.26
C ILE A 312 2.02 30.36 6.29
N ILE A 313 1.31 31.46 6.57
CA ILE A 313 -0.14 31.52 6.48
C ILE A 313 -0.52 31.91 5.04
N LEU A 314 -1.33 31.09 4.38
CA LEU A 314 -1.88 31.39 3.06
C LEU A 314 -3.29 31.97 3.18
N GLY A 315 -3.49 33.12 2.52
CA GLY A 315 -4.76 33.84 2.51
C GLY A 315 -4.81 34.99 3.50
N GLY A 316 -5.73 35.93 3.24
CA GLY A 316 -5.92 37.13 4.04
C GLY A 316 -6.55 36.86 5.41
N GLU A 317 -6.80 37.92 6.19
CA GLU A 317 -7.40 37.78 7.53
C GLU A 317 -8.84 37.25 7.51
N LYS A 318 -9.56 37.33 6.38
CA LYS A 318 -10.86 36.66 6.21
C LYS A 318 -10.74 35.15 5.98
N ALA A 319 -9.55 34.68 5.59
CA ALA A 319 -9.25 33.27 5.38
C ALA A 319 -8.72 32.64 6.66
N VAL A 320 -7.68 33.26 7.23
CA VAL A 320 -7.10 32.85 8.51
C VAL A 320 -6.96 34.10 9.35
N SER A 321 -7.81 34.24 10.35
CA SER A 321 -7.99 35.46 11.12
C SER A 321 -6.73 35.92 11.86
N LYS A 322 -6.75 37.17 12.29
CA LYS A 322 -5.68 37.71 13.13
C LYS A 322 -5.60 37.00 14.49
N SER A 323 -6.72 36.50 15.02
CA SER A 323 -6.72 35.72 16.26
C SER A 323 -5.99 34.38 16.08
N VAL A 324 -6.19 33.69 14.95
CA VAL A 324 -5.45 32.46 14.61
C VAL A 324 -3.96 32.75 14.47
N GLU A 325 -3.57 33.79 13.74
CA GLU A 325 -2.15 34.19 13.63
C GLU A 325 -1.52 34.52 14.99
N THR A 326 -2.25 35.24 15.85
CA THR A 326 -1.78 35.58 17.20
C THR A 326 -1.63 34.32 18.05
N ARG A 327 -2.59 33.39 17.96
CA ARG A 327 -2.52 32.10 18.66
C ARG A 327 -1.36 31.26 18.17
N LEU A 328 -1.10 31.20 16.85
CA LEU A 328 0.06 30.52 16.27
C LEU A 328 1.36 31.05 16.86
N LYS A 329 1.56 32.38 16.87
CA LYS A 329 2.75 33.01 17.46
C LYS A 329 2.89 32.71 18.95
N ALA A 330 1.79 32.60 19.69
CA ALA A 330 1.82 32.28 21.12
C ALA A 330 2.18 30.81 21.41
N VAL A 331 1.77 29.86 20.58
CA VAL A 331 2.04 28.42 20.79
C VAL A 331 3.40 27.97 20.24
N LEU A 332 3.94 28.68 19.25
CA LEU A 332 5.24 28.40 18.65
C LEU A 332 6.37 28.96 19.52
N THR A 333 6.63 28.33 20.67
CA THR A 333 7.62 28.82 21.64
C THR A 333 9.09 28.71 21.18
N TRP A 334 9.34 28.08 20.02
CA TRP A 334 10.68 27.87 19.46
C TRP A 334 10.95 28.66 18.17
N THR A 335 9.97 29.39 17.62
CA THR A 335 10.19 30.29 16.47
C THR A 335 9.24 31.49 16.48
N SER A 336 9.74 32.63 16.01
CA SER A 336 8.93 33.82 15.74
C SER A 336 8.68 34.07 14.26
N ASP A 337 9.21 33.24 13.36
CA ASP A 337 9.07 33.40 11.90
C ASP A 337 7.70 32.88 11.43
N VAL A 338 6.68 33.69 11.67
CA VAL A 338 5.32 33.50 11.15
C VAL A 338 5.04 34.60 10.14
N SER A 339 4.94 34.21 8.88
CA SER A 339 4.70 35.10 7.74
C SER A 339 3.35 34.80 7.09
N ARG A 340 2.83 35.75 6.31
CA ARG A 340 1.57 35.61 5.58
C ARG A 340 1.77 35.97 4.11
N ILE A 341 1.25 35.14 3.22
CA ILE A 341 1.14 35.44 1.79
C ILE A 341 -0.35 35.55 1.46
N ALA A 342 -0.78 36.76 1.10
CA ALA A 342 -2.17 37.07 0.82
C ALA A 342 -2.28 38.19 -0.20
N GLY A 343 -3.01 37.94 -1.28
CA GLY A 343 -3.44 38.97 -2.23
C GLY A 343 -4.79 39.56 -1.85
N ALA A 344 -5.26 40.52 -2.65
CA ALA A 344 -6.62 41.05 -2.56
C ALA A 344 -7.68 39.97 -2.86
N ASP A 345 -7.32 38.97 -3.68
CA ASP A 345 -8.11 37.81 -4.02
C ASP A 345 -7.20 36.60 -4.32
N ARG A 346 -7.82 35.47 -4.67
CA ARG A 346 -7.15 34.21 -5.00
C ARG A 346 -6.16 34.32 -6.16
N TYR A 347 -6.42 35.21 -7.12
CA TYR A 347 -5.58 35.38 -8.31
C TYR A 347 -4.31 36.13 -7.92
N GLN A 348 -4.43 37.19 -7.12
CA GLN A 348 -3.28 37.92 -6.59
C GLN A 348 -2.47 37.06 -5.63
N THR A 349 -3.10 36.25 -4.77
CA THR A 349 -2.37 35.29 -3.91
C THR A 349 -1.54 34.32 -4.75
N ALA A 350 -2.12 33.75 -5.82
CA ALA A 350 -1.40 32.85 -6.72
C ALA A 350 -0.20 33.53 -7.40
N VAL A 351 -0.33 34.79 -7.83
CA VAL A 351 0.78 35.58 -8.40
C VAL A 351 1.88 35.84 -7.37
N LEU A 352 1.52 36.16 -6.13
CA LEU A 352 2.49 36.35 -5.05
C LEU A 352 3.28 35.07 -4.76
N ILE A 353 2.62 33.91 -4.81
CA ILE A 353 3.29 32.60 -4.69
C ILE A 353 4.15 32.33 -5.93
N ALA A 354 3.69 32.66 -7.13
CA ALA A 354 4.44 32.45 -8.36
C ALA A 354 5.73 33.27 -8.43
N ALA A 355 5.81 34.42 -7.75
CA ALA A 355 7.02 35.24 -7.68
C ALA A 355 8.24 34.49 -7.10
N ASP A 356 7.98 33.43 -6.34
CA ASP A 356 9.00 32.56 -5.74
C ASP A 356 9.58 31.52 -6.72
N PHE A 357 9.09 31.44 -7.97
CA PHE A 357 9.51 30.47 -8.98
C PHE A 357 10.36 31.09 -10.09
N PRO A 358 11.26 30.32 -10.74
CA PRO A 358 12.08 30.81 -11.86
C PRO A 358 11.24 31.49 -12.94
N LYS A 359 11.76 32.59 -13.50
CA LYS A 359 11.02 33.40 -14.48
C LYS A 359 10.79 32.65 -15.79
N ASP A 360 11.63 31.70 -16.15
CA ASP A 360 11.52 30.88 -17.36
C ASP A 360 10.77 29.56 -17.13
N ALA A 361 10.34 29.27 -15.90
CA ALA A 361 9.57 28.07 -15.58
C ALA A 361 8.29 27.99 -16.43
N SER A 362 7.95 26.78 -16.86
CA SER A 362 6.62 26.51 -17.41
C SER A 362 5.55 26.81 -16.36
N VAL A 363 4.35 27.18 -16.79
CA VAL A 363 3.27 27.60 -15.88
C VAL A 363 2.09 26.64 -15.96
N ALA A 364 1.57 26.24 -14.81
CA ALA A 364 0.28 25.60 -14.72
C ALA A 364 -0.83 26.66 -14.54
N VAL A 365 -1.93 26.51 -15.27
CA VAL A 365 -3.11 27.38 -15.18
C VAL A 365 -4.33 26.52 -14.88
N ALA A 366 -5.04 26.89 -13.82
CA ALA A 366 -6.32 26.28 -13.46
C ALA A 366 -7.37 27.36 -13.17
N THR A 367 -8.64 26.96 -13.14
CA THR A 367 -9.68 27.87 -12.70
C THR A 367 -9.53 28.16 -11.20
N GLY A 368 -9.77 29.39 -10.80
CA GLY A 368 -9.95 29.72 -9.40
C GLY A 368 -11.35 29.35 -8.89
N MET A 369 -12.29 28.96 -9.76
CA MET A 369 -13.71 28.81 -9.42
C MET A 369 -14.12 27.40 -8.96
N ASP A 370 -13.33 26.40 -9.31
CA ASP A 370 -13.50 25.00 -8.92
C ASP A 370 -12.12 24.38 -8.65
N PHE A 371 -12.05 23.23 -7.99
CA PHE A 371 -10.81 22.65 -7.46
C PHE A 371 -10.33 21.33 -8.07
N PRO A 372 -11.18 20.40 -8.57
CA PRO A 372 -10.72 19.03 -8.86
C PRO A 372 -9.61 18.95 -9.89
N ASP A 373 -9.80 19.61 -11.04
CA ASP A 373 -8.79 19.64 -12.11
C ASP A 373 -7.52 20.39 -11.66
N ALA A 374 -7.71 21.40 -10.80
CA ALA A 374 -6.62 22.19 -10.24
C ALA A 374 -5.73 21.38 -9.29
N LEU A 375 -6.27 20.44 -8.51
CA LEU A 375 -5.50 19.68 -7.51
C LEU A 375 -4.48 18.72 -8.15
N SER A 376 -4.92 17.93 -9.13
CA SER A 376 -4.00 17.04 -9.86
C SER A 376 -2.98 17.85 -10.64
N LEU A 377 -3.38 18.96 -11.28
CA LEU A 377 -2.44 19.81 -12.00
C LEU A 377 -1.47 20.53 -11.05
N ALA A 378 -1.92 21.00 -9.89
CA ALA A 378 -1.07 21.67 -8.90
C ALA A 378 0.01 20.72 -8.37
N THR A 379 -0.34 19.44 -8.18
CA THR A 379 0.62 18.40 -7.77
C THR A 379 1.67 18.16 -8.86
N ALA A 380 1.24 18.01 -10.12
CA ALA A 380 2.13 17.86 -11.25
C ALA A 380 3.02 19.10 -11.46
N ALA A 381 2.45 20.30 -11.29
CA ALA A 381 3.15 21.57 -11.35
C ALA A 381 4.24 21.65 -10.29
N ALA A 382 3.88 21.35 -9.04
CA ALA A 382 4.81 21.31 -7.92
C ALA A 382 5.97 20.34 -8.17
N ALA A 383 5.69 19.10 -8.59
CA ALA A 383 6.70 18.09 -8.87
C ALA A 383 7.69 18.49 -9.99
N ASN A 384 7.30 19.43 -10.86
CA ASN A 384 8.10 19.94 -11.97
C ASN A 384 8.53 21.41 -11.78
N GLU A 385 8.51 21.91 -10.54
CA GLU A 385 8.95 23.27 -10.19
C GLU A 385 8.22 24.39 -10.97
N MET A 386 6.95 24.15 -11.31
CA MET A 386 6.09 25.10 -12.00
C MET A 386 5.16 25.82 -11.00
N PRO A 387 5.01 27.15 -11.10
CA PRO A 387 3.98 27.84 -10.35
C PRO A 387 2.59 27.48 -10.90
N LEU A 388 1.58 27.54 -10.02
CA LEU A 388 0.17 27.47 -10.40
C LEU A 388 -0.43 28.88 -10.38
N LEU A 389 -0.85 29.36 -11.54
CA LEU A 389 -1.62 30.58 -11.70
C LEU A 389 -3.10 30.27 -11.87
N LEU A 390 -3.95 31.20 -11.45
CA LEU A 390 -5.40 31.05 -11.48
C LEU A 390 -6.05 31.99 -12.49
N THR A 391 -7.11 31.50 -13.13
CA THR A 391 -7.98 32.27 -14.04
C THR A 391 -9.44 32.18 -13.60
N SER A 392 -10.29 33.12 -14.03
CA SER A 392 -11.74 32.89 -13.97
C SER A 392 -12.17 32.02 -15.17
N THR A 393 -13.44 31.62 -15.21
CA THR A 393 -13.97 30.78 -16.29
C THR A 393 -13.85 31.42 -17.67
N ARG A 394 -14.10 32.73 -17.77
CA ARG A 394 -14.21 33.45 -19.07
C ARG A 394 -13.24 34.62 -19.23
N SER A 395 -12.42 34.90 -18.22
CA SER A 395 -11.47 36.01 -18.27
C SER A 395 -10.17 35.67 -17.55
N LEU A 396 -9.06 36.07 -18.17
CA LEU A 396 -7.75 36.10 -17.55
C LEU A 396 -7.65 37.35 -16.66
N PRO A 397 -7.62 37.21 -15.33
CA PRO A 397 -7.53 38.35 -14.41
C PRO A 397 -6.28 39.18 -14.70
N GLU A 398 -6.39 40.49 -14.52
CA GLU A 398 -5.32 41.42 -14.90
C GLU A 398 -4.01 41.12 -14.17
N VAL A 399 -4.07 40.75 -12.89
CA VAL A 399 -2.90 40.38 -12.08
C VAL A 399 -2.18 39.14 -12.65
N THR A 400 -2.94 38.14 -13.10
CA THR A 400 -2.41 36.94 -13.75
C THR A 400 -1.81 37.26 -15.11
N ARG A 401 -2.48 38.13 -15.89
CA ARG A 401 -2.00 38.61 -17.19
C ARG A 401 -0.66 39.33 -17.05
N GLN A 402 -0.54 40.20 -16.05
CA GLN A 402 0.69 40.95 -15.78
C GLN A 402 1.84 40.08 -15.31
N ASP A 403 1.59 39.01 -14.54
CA ASP A 403 2.64 38.05 -14.22
C ASP A 403 3.13 37.34 -15.49
N LEU A 404 2.19 36.82 -16.29
CA LEU A 404 2.51 36.07 -17.52
C LEU A 404 3.26 36.92 -18.55
N SER A 405 2.93 38.20 -18.72
CA SER A 405 3.62 39.09 -19.66
C SER A 405 5.04 39.45 -19.23
N LYS A 406 5.33 39.38 -17.92
CA LYS A 406 6.69 39.59 -17.37
C LYS A 406 7.50 38.31 -17.34
N ARG A 407 6.83 37.17 -17.08
CA ARG A 407 7.44 35.84 -16.96
C ARG A 407 7.81 35.27 -18.34
N LEU A 408 6.91 35.40 -19.32
CA LEU A 408 7.06 34.84 -20.67
C LEU A 408 7.44 33.35 -20.64
N PRO A 409 6.61 32.48 -20.03
CA PRO A 409 6.94 31.06 -19.89
C PRO A 409 7.02 30.40 -21.27
N GLY A 410 7.93 29.43 -21.43
CA GLY A 410 8.06 28.66 -22.68
C GLY A 410 6.91 27.69 -22.95
N LYS A 411 6.13 27.36 -21.92
CA LYS A 411 4.99 26.43 -22.02
C LYS A 411 3.95 26.71 -20.93
N ILE A 412 2.68 26.50 -21.27
CA ILE A 412 1.55 26.58 -20.35
C ILE A 412 0.80 25.25 -20.36
N TYR A 413 0.46 24.75 -19.17
CA TYR A 413 -0.40 23.59 -18.97
C TYR A 413 -1.72 24.04 -18.35
N ILE A 414 -2.85 23.66 -18.96
CA ILE A 414 -4.19 24.03 -18.52
C ILE A 414 -4.89 22.80 -17.96
N GLY A 415 -5.44 22.93 -16.75
CA GLY A 415 -6.26 21.91 -16.10
C GLY A 415 -7.73 22.24 -16.23
N GLY A 416 -8.48 21.37 -16.91
CA GLY A 416 -9.93 21.45 -17.06
C GLY A 416 -10.40 21.75 -18.48
N GLY A 417 -11.64 21.37 -18.76
CA GLY A 417 -12.29 21.54 -20.06
C GLY A 417 -12.74 22.97 -20.37
N GLU A 418 -13.28 23.17 -21.58
CA GLU A 418 -13.73 24.48 -22.06
C GLU A 418 -14.88 25.08 -21.25
N LYS A 419 -15.68 24.25 -20.56
CA LYS A 419 -16.72 24.73 -19.64
C LYS A 419 -16.16 25.45 -18.42
N VAL A 420 -14.91 25.14 -18.04
CA VAL A 420 -14.27 25.60 -16.82
C VAL A 420 -13.24 26.69 -17.10
N ILE A 421 -12.54 26.60 -18.24
CA ILE A 421 -11.62 27.61 -18.78
C ILE A 421 -11.91 27.72 -20.27
N THR A 422 -12.60 28.79 -20.69
CA THR A 422 -13.08 28.91 -22.08
C THR A 422 -11.99 29.21 -23.11
N ALA A 423 -12.35 29.14 -24.39
CA ALA A 423 -11.45 29.48 -25.49
C ALA A 423 -10.97 30.94 -25.43
N GLU A 424 -11.78 31.86 -24.90
CA GLU A 424 -11.38 33.27 -24.71
C GLU A 424 -10.21 33.41 -23.74
N VAL A 425 -10.17 32.59 -22.68
CA VAL A 425 -9.03 32.58 -21.76
C VAL A 425 -7.78 32.06 -22.46
N VAL A 426 -7.90 30.99 -23.27
CA VAL A 426 -6.77 30.46 -24.06
C VAL A 426 -6.25 31.51 -25.04
N ALA A 427 -7.15 32.20 -25.75
CA ALA A 427 -6.77 33.29 -26.64
C ALA A 427 -6.06 34.42 -25.88
N ALA A 428 -6.52 34.78 -24.69
CA ALA A 428 -5.84 35.76 -23.84
C ALA A 428 -4.46 35.29 -23.37
N LEU A 429 -4.28 34.01 -23.04
CA LEU A 429 -2.98 33.42 -22.70
C LEU A 429 -2.02 33.51 -23.88
N THR A 430 -2.46 33.11 -25.07
CA THR A 430 -1.70 33.21 -26.33
C THR A 430 -1.28 34.65 -26.61
N GLN A 431 -2.23 35.60 -26.54
CA GLN A 431 -1.97 37.01 -26.79
C GLN A 431 -0.99 37.61 -25.77
N THR A 432 -1.11 37.23 -24.50
CA THR A 432 -0.29 37.78 -23.40
C THR A 432 1.15 37.27 -23.44
N THR A 433 1.35 36.01 -23.86
CA THR A 433 2.66 35.35 -23.78
C THR A 433 3.37 35.21 -25.12
N GLY A 434 2.64 35.33 -26.24
CA GLY A 434 3.18 35.08 -27.58
C GLY A 434 3.42 33.59 -27.88
N LEU A 435 2.96 32.68 -27.02
CA LEU A 435 3.11 31.24 -27.22
C LEU A 435 2.30 30.73 -28.42
N SER A 436 2.88 29.79 -29.18
CA SER A 436 2.14 29.05 -30.19
C SER A 436 1.16 28.08 -29.55
N ALA A 437 0.11 27.68 -30.28
CA ALA A 437 -0.91 26.76 -29.78
C ALA A 437 -0.33 25.43 -29.27
N GLY A 438 0.77 24.93 -29.85
CA GLY A 438 1.43 23.70 -29.40
C GLY A 438 2.11 23.80 -28.02
N ASN A 439 2.38 25.03 -27.55
CA ASN A 439 2.98 25.28 -26.24
C ASN A 439 1.92 25.58 -25.16
N ILE A 440 0.64 25.52 -25.49
CA ILE A 440 -0.47 25.62 -24.54
C ILE A 440 -1.20 24.27 -24.54
N VAL A 441 -0.88 23.43 -23.57
CA VAL A 441 -1.37 22.04 -23.48
C VAL A 441 -2.53 21.98 -22.50
N ARG A 442 -3.71 21.54 -22.94
CA ARG A 442 -4.88 21.37 -22.08
C ARG A 442 -5.12 19.92 -21.74
N PHE A 443 -5.36 19.64 -20.45
CA PHE A 443 -5.86 18.35 -19.97
C PHE A 443 -7.34 18.47 -19.59
N ALA A 444 -8.19 17.71 -20.27
CA ALA A 444 -9.64 17.78 -20.09
C ALA A 444 -10.29 16.43 -20.41
N GLY A 445 -10.61 15.66 -19.37
CA GLY A 445 -11.41 14.45 -19.49
C GLY A 445 -12.91 14.75 -19.43
N SER A 446 -13.73 13.71 -19.55
CA SER A 446 -15.20 13.82 -19.45
C SER A 446 -15.66 14.18 -18.02
N ASN A 447 -14.81 13.94 -17.04
CA ASN A 447 -15.01 14.23 -15.62
C ASN A 447 -13.65 14.46 -14.92
N ARG A 448 -13.68 14.89 -13.66
CA ARG A 448 -12.49 15.20 -12.84
C ARG A 448 -11.52 14.02 -12.69
N TYR A 449 -12.01 12.79 -12.71
CA TYR A 449 -11.18 11.58 -12.55
C TYR A 449 -10.43 11.28 -13.85
N GLU A 450 -11.07 11.45 -15.00
CA GLU A 450 -10.42 11.34 -16.30
C GLU A 450 -9.40 12.45 -16.54
N THR A 451 -9.71 13.71 -16.19
CA THR A 451 -8.72 14.80 -16.24
C THR A 451 -7.51 14.47 -15.36
N SER A 452 -7.75 13.94 -14.15
CA SER A 452 -6.69 13.49 -13.24
C SER A 452 -5.80 12.42 -13.86
N VAL A 453 -6.38 11.43 -14.55
CA VAL A 453 -5.63 10.40 -15.28
C VAL A 453 -4.81 11.00 -16.43
N MET A 454 -5.37 11.91 -17.22
CA MET A 454 -4.62 12.55 -18.33
C MET A 454 -3.41 13.33 -17.82
N ILE A 455 -3.55 14.03 -16.69
CA ILE A 455 -2.43 14.72 -16.03
C ILE A 455 -1.41 13.68 -15.52
N ALA A 456 -1.88 12.60 -14.90
CA ALA A 456 -1.03 11.53 -14.41
C ALA A 456 -0.22 10.87 -15.54
N GLU A 457 -0.84 10.57 -16.68
CA GLU A 457 -0.17 10.00 -17.86
C GLU A 457 0.88 10.94 -18.45
N ALA A 458 0.62 12.25 -18.46
CA ALA A 458 1.54 13.23 -19.04
C ALA A 458 2.78 13.49 -18.18
N PHE A 459 2.62 13.54 -16.84
CA PHE A 459 3.69 13.91 -15.93
C PHE A 459 4.30 12.73 -15.16
N PHE A 460 3.56 11.63 -15.02
CA PHE A 460 3.94 10.45 -14.25
C PHE A 460 3.64 9.14 -15.02
N PRO A 461 4.06 9.00 -16.30
CA PRO A 461 3.78 7.79 -17.09
C PRO A 461 4.33 6.51 -16.44
N SER A 462 5.33 6.65 -15.57
CA SER A 462 5.80 5.66 -14.62
C SER A 462 6.03 6.31 -13.26
N THR A 463 5.55 5.71 -12.18
CA THR A 463 5.82 6.18 -10.81
C THR A 463 5.98 5.01 -9.84
N GLN A 464 6.83 5.20 -8.83
CA GLN A 464 7.00 4.25 -7.74
C GLN A 464 5.99 4.46 -6.61
N GLU A 465 5.29 5.60 -6.60
CA GLU A 465 4.30 5.93 -5.57
C GLU A 465 3.09 6.68 -6.18
N ILE A 466 1.89 6.31 -5.76
CA ILE A 466 0.62 6.96 -6.13
C ILE A 466 -0.12 7.36 -4.86
N TYR A 467 -0.55 8.62 -4.81
CA TYR A 467 -1.44 9.13 -3.78
C TYR A 467 -2.86 9.17 -4.35
N MET A 468 -3.76 8.39 -3.78
CA MET A 468 -5.17 8.33 -4.18
C MET A 468 -6.02 9.11 -3.19
N ALA A 469 -6.80 10.07 -3.67
CA ALA A 469 -7.70 10.85 -2.84
C ALA A 469 -9.06 11.02 -3.53
N THR A 470 -10.10 11.33 -2.76
CA THR A 470 -11.41 11.61 -3.33
C THR A 470 -11.39 12.87 -4.20
N GLY A 471 -12.16 12.86 -5.28
CA GLY A 471 -12.41 14.06 -6.07
C GLY A 471 -13.56 14.92 -5.54
N LEU A 472 -14.25 14.56 -4.46
CA LEU A 472 -15.46 15.25 -3.98
C LEU A 472 -15.19 16.39 -3.00
N ASP A 473 -14.07 16.38 -2.28
CA ASP A 473 -13.64 17.43 -1.35
C ASP A 473 -12.22 17.89 -1.74
N PHE A 474 -11.79 19.05 -1.27
CA PHE A 474 -10.49 19.64 -1.57
C PHE A 474 -9.43 19.37 -0.49
N ALA A 475 -9.83 19.20 0.78
CA ALA A 475 -8.92 19.21 1.92
C ALA A 475 -7.88 18.08 1.86
N ASP A 476 -8.37 16.85 1.75
CA ASP A 476 -7.56 15.63 1.64
C ASP A 476 -6.64 15.65 0.40
N PRO A 477 -7.15 15.84 -0.84
CA PRO A 477 -6.29 15.86 -2.02
C PRO A 477 -5.32 17.04 -2.06
N LEU A 478 -5.62 18.17 -1.40
CA LEU A 478 -4.69 19.29 -1.31
C LEU A 478 -3.44 18.92 -0.50
N ALA A 479 -3.62 18.40 0.72
CA ALA A 479 -2.50 17.99 1.56
C ALA A 479 -1.78 16.76 0.99
N ALA A 480 -2.54 15.81 0.43
CA ALA A 480 -1.97 14.67 -0.28
C ALA A 480 -1.15 15.10 -1.49
N GLY A 481 -1.60 16.10 -2.26
CA GLY A 481 -0.89 16.65 -3.40
C GLY A 481 0.43 17.31 -3.00
N ALA A 482 0.45 18.06 -1.88
CA ALA A 482 1.68 18.60 -1.32
C ALA A 482 2.68 17.49 -0.96
N LEU A 483 2.22 16.43 -0.29
CA LEU A 483 3.07 15.28 0.04
C LEU A 483 3.51 14.49 -1.20
N ALA A 484 2.61 14.25 -2.15
CA ALA A 484 2.92 13.57 -3.41
C ALA A 484 4.00 14.33 -4.18
N ALA A 485 3.87 15.65 -4.27
CA ALA A 485 4.86 16.50 -4.94
C ALA A 485 6.23 16.39 -4.29
N THR A 486 6.36 16.37 -2.95
CA THR A 486 7.68 16.22 -2.29
C THR A 486 8.36 14.90 -2.62
N LYS A 487 7.58 13.85 -2.93
CA LYS A 487 8.06 12.54 -3.38
C LYS A 487 8.19 12.39 -4.90
N ASN A 488 7.94 13.46 -5.67
CA ASN A 488 7.83 13.40 -7.14
C ASN A 488 6.82 12.34 -7.62
N ALA A 489 5.72 12.21 -6.88
CA ALA A 489 4.70 11.20 -7.06
C ALA A 489 3.39 11.80 -7.59
N CYS A 490 2.53 10.94 -8.11
CA CYS A 490 1.25 11.31 -8.69
C CYS A 490 0.15 11.47 -7.62
N LEU A 491 -0.67 12.51 -7.72
CA LEU A 491 -1.99 12.59 -7.08
C LEU A 491 -3.07 12.16 -8.09
N LEU A 492 -3.68 11.00 -7.84
CA LEU A 492 -4.75 10.44 -8.65
C LEU A 492 -6.09 10.59 -7.93
N LEU A 493 -7.04 11.30 -8.54
CA LEU A 493 -8.39 11.44 -7.98
C LEU A 493 -9.21 10.19 -8.28
N ILE A 494 -9.87 9.67 -7.25
CA ILE A 494 -10.72 8.47 -7.32
C ILE A 494 -12.14 8.84 -6.91
N SER A 495 -13.12 8.32 -7.63
CA SER A 495 -14.53 8.47 -7.26
C SER A 495 -14.85 7.57 -6.05
N PRO A 496 -15.69 8.00 -5.10
CA PRO A 496 -16.10 7.12 -3.99
C PRO A 496 -16.81 5.85 -4.46
N GLN A 497 -17.42 5.87 -5.66
CA GLN A 497 -18.03 4.70 -6.30
C GLN A 497 -17.01 3.78 -7.00
N GLY A 498 -15.70 4.07 -6.89
CA GLY A 498 -14.64 3.37 -7.60
C GLY A 498 -14.50 3.85 -9.05
N PHE A 499 -13.92 3.02 -9.91
CA PHE A 499 -13.69 3.34 -11.32
C PHE A 499 -14.22 2.22 -12.23
N THR A 500 -14.45 2.52 -13.51
CA THR A 500 -15.02 1.57 -14.47
C THR A 500 -13.99 0.57 -14.98
N THR A 501 -14.44 -0.65 -15.29
CA THR A 501 -13.60 -1.69 -15.89
C THR A 501 -13.15 -1.25 -17.28
N ASN A 502 -11.86 -1.42 -17.57
CA ASN A 502 -11.20 -0.88 -18.78
C ASN A 502 -11.37 0.63 -18.99
N GLY A 503 -11.76 1.38 -17.95
CA GLY A 503 -11.82 2.83 -17.97
C GLY A 503 -10.43 3.47 -17.81
N PRO A 504 -10.30 4.80 -17.97
CA PRO A 504 -9.01 5.48 -17.94
C PRO A 504 -8.20 5.22 -16.67
N THR A 505 -8.83 5.27 -15.49
CA THR A 505 -8.15 4.99 -14.20
C THR A 505 -7.61 3.57 -14.14
N GLU A 506 -8.40 2.57 -14.52
CA GLU A 506 -7.95 1.17 -14.52
C GLU A 506 -6.81 0.97 -15.52
N ASN A 507 -6.91 1.54 -16.72
CA ASN A 507 -5.89 1.42 -17.76
C ASN A 507 -4.58 2.08 -17.35
N TYR A 508 -4.64 3.22 -16.64
CA TYR A 508 -3.45 3.86 -16.07
C TYR A 508 -2.80 2.97 -15.01
N LEU A 509 -3.59 2.42 -14.08
CA LEU A 509 -3.08 1.53 -13.03
C LEU A 509 -2.46 0.24 -13.58
N LYS A 510 -3.03 -0.35 -14.64
CA LYS A 510 -2.48 -1.53 -15.33
C LYS A 510 -1.10 -1.29 -15.95
N LYS A 511 -0.70 -0.03 -16.18
CA LYS A 511 0.64 0.31 -16.70
C LYS A 511 1.69 0.46 -15.59
N MET A 512 1.28 0.50 -14.32
CA MET A 512 2.16 0.75 -13.18
C MET A 512 2.82 -0.55 -12.72
N ALA A 513 4.13 -0.52 -12.48
CA ALA A 513 4.87 -1.67 -12.01
C ALA A 513 4.25 -2.26 -10.74
N SER A 514 4.38 -3.58 -10.55
CA SER A 514 3.89 -4.25 -9.34
C SER A 514 4.51 -3.72 -8.04
N SER A 515 5.65 -3.05 -8.14
CA SER A 515 6.35 -2.37 -7.04
C SER A 515 5.83 -0.98 -6.69
N THR A 516 4.85 -0.45 -7.42
CA THR A 516 4.29 0.88 -7.15
C THR A 516 3.53 0.88 -5.82
N ASN A 517 4.02 1.68 -4.87
CA ASN A 517 3.33 1.93 -3.61
C ASN A 517 2.08 2.80 -3.84
N VAL A 518 1.04 2.56 -3.05
CA VAL A 518 -0.20 3.34 -3.08
C VAL A 518 -0.52 3.85 -1.68
N LYS A 519 -0.71 5.16 -1.55
CA LYS A 519 -1.25 5.80 -0.36
C LYS A 519 -2.68 6.24 -0.62
N VAL A 520 -3.62 5.59 0.05
CA VAL A 520 -5.04 5.92 0.00
C VAL A 520 -5.32 6.97 1.08
N ILE A 521 -5.87 8.11 0.68
CA ILE A 521 -6.09 9.26 1.54
C ILE A 521 -7.58 9.40 1.84
N GLY A 522 -7.89 9.54 3.12
CA GLY A 522 -9.25 9.66 3.63
C GLY A 522 -9.82 8.31 4.09
N SER A 523 -10.99 8.37 4.71
CA SER A 523 -11.68 7.21 5.28
C SER A 523 -12.22 6.25 4.20
N GLU A 524 -12.76 5.10 4.63
CA GLU A 524 -13.43 4.17 3.73
C GLU A 524 -14.63 4.80 2.99
N ALA A 525 -15.28 5.81 3.58
CA ALA A 525 -16.36 6.55 2.93
C ALA A 525 -15.88 7.40 1.73
N SER A 526 -14.62 7.87 1.77
CA SER A 526 -14.01 8.63 0.67
C SER A 526 -13.56 7.70 -0.45
N ILE A 527 -12.93 6.56 -0.10
CA ILE A 527 -12.48 5.52 -1.03
C ILE A 527 -12.71 4.16 -0.37
N SER A 528 -13.63 3.36 -0.91
CA SER A 528 -14.04 2.08 -0.32
C SER A 528 -12.93 1.01 -0.33
N GLU A 529 -12.95 0.08 0.63
CA GLU A 529 -12.00 -1.05 0.66
C GLU A 529 -12.16 -1.97 -0.57
N TYR A 530 -13.35 -2.03 -1.17
CA TYR A 530 -13.55 -2.67 -2.46
C TYR A 530 -12.68 -2.03 -3.56
N THR A 531 -12.66 -0.69 -3.64
CA THR A 531 -11.83 0.04 -4.60
C THR A 531 -10.34 -0.19 -4.31
N VAL A 532 -9.93 -0.15 -3.04
CA VAL A 532 -8.55 -0.42 -2.63
C VAL A 532 -8.12 -1.85 -2.99
N THR A 533 -8.98 -2.84 -2.76
CA THR A 533 -8.72 -4.25 -3.12
C THR A 533 -8.57 -4.41 -4.62
N ARG A 534 -9.40 -3.73 -5.41
CA ARG A 534 -9.29 -3.71 -6.87
C ARG A 534 -7.98 -3.08 -7.34
N VAL A 535 -7.53 -1.98 -6.73
CA VAL A 535 -6.22 -1.38 -7.03
C VAL A 535 -5.09 -2.36 -6.74
N LYS A 536 -5.10 -3.01 -5.56
CA LYS A 536 -4.12 -4.05 -5.20
C LYS A 536 -4.09 -5.18 -6.22
N TYR A 537 -5.26 -5.61 -6.72
CA TYR A 537 -5.35 -6.63 -7.76
C TYR A 537 -4.71 -6.16 -9.07
N LEU A 538 -5.04 -4.96 -9.55
CA LEU A 538 -4.52 -4.43 -10.82
C LEU A 538 -3.01 -4.28 -10.83
N LEU A 539 -2.41 -3.86 -9.73
CA LEU A 539 -0.95 -3.71 -9.62
C LEU A 539 -0.22 -5.07 -9.58
N ARG A 540 -0.90 -6.17 -9.26
CA ARG A 540 -0.30 -7.51 -9.18
C ARG A 540 -0.36 -8.31 -10.48
N GLN A 541 -1.00 -7.79 -11.53
CA GLN A 541 -1.22 -8.50 -12.81
C GLN A 541 -0.11 -8.28 -13.84
N MET A 542 1.04 -7.72 -13.44
CA MET A 542 2.26 -7.61 -14.24
C MET A 542 3.43 -8.22 -13.47
#